data_AF-A0A6B3FMW3-F1
#
_entry.id   AF-A0A6B3FMW3-F1
#
_cell.length_a   1.000
_cell.length_b   1.000
_cell.length_c   1.000
_cell.angle_alpha   90.00
_cell.angle_beta   90.00
_cell.angle_gamma   90.00
#
_symmetry.space_group_name_H-M   'P 1'
#
loop_
_entity.id
_entity.type
_entity.pdbx_description
1 polymer ?
#
loop_
_entity_poly.entity_id
_entity_poly.type
_entity_poly.pdbx_seq_one_letter_code
_entity_poly.pdbx_strand_id
1 'polypeptide(L)'
;MAAEAPTEPDGTGTAGGEAVRAPDASATPDASVGPGASVGPGDPEGPEPAEVPGTPLAPVPLDPGHRSTEAERTAFRALAGRGWDRHGAAVARSLARLPALRGKEQEAARADLIALRMYLLTHEGPLSHGAVVRALREYEPDLLPYGACVASALNRLPSYRGAVLRGTGSDPAAGAALPRPGTLLRDAALLSTTPLDSTRTATTPGGSYVIWSVAGRRVRQLADHSRGPEEVVFAPGTLFRVLDVRRDGPSVQIFLRELTGPATAAAPDPDADRAVLARLDEAVLGLPTAPEGTGHWPERCAGAVGTGP
;
A
#
# COMPACT_ATOMS: atom_id res chain seq x y z
N MET A 1 -27.66 -58.51 -21.83
CA MET A 1 -26.51 -59.03 -21.06
C MET A 1 -26.00 -57.88 -20.20
N ALA A 2 -26.62 -57.58 -19.04
CA ALA A 2 -26.50 -58.25 -17.73
C ALA A 2 -25.04 -58.16 -17.21
N ALA A 3 -24.74 -57.17 -16.36
CA ALA A 3 -24.59 -57.24 -14.88
C ALA A 3 -23.08 -57.32 -14.54
N GLU A 4 -22.49 -56.76 -13.49
CA GLU A 4 -22.95 -56.57 -12.11
C GLU A 4 -21.93 -55.67 -11.36
N ALA A 5 -22.39 -54.90 -10.37
CA ALA A 5 -21.56 -54.24 -9.35
C ALA A 5 -21.55 -55.10 -8.07
N PRO A 6 -20.58 -54.91 -7.17
CA PRO A 6 -20.92 -54.83 -5.73
C PRO A 6 -19.98 -53.88 -4.95
N THR A 7 -20.14 -53.47 -3.69
CA THR A 7 -21.23 -53.32 -2.69
C THR A 7 -20.52 -52.70 -1.47
N GLU A 8 -21.13 -51.72 -0.81
CA GLU A 8 -20.71 -51.14 0.48
C GLU A 8 -20.82 -52.15 1.63
N PRO A 9 -20.13 -51.93 2.77
CA PRO A 9 -20.61 -52.39 4.05
C PRO A 9 -21.15 -51.23 4.91
N ASP A 10 -22.31 -51.50 5.48
CA ASP A 10 -23.14 -50.65 6.32
C ASP A 10 -23.08 -51.13 7.79
N GLY A 11 -23.36 -50.21 8.73
CA GLY A 11 -23.77 -50.49 10.13
C GLY A 11 -22.66 -50.67 11.20
N THR A 12 -22.89 -50.38 12.48
CA THR A 12 -24.07 -49.84 13.22
C THR A 12 -23.66 -49.61 14.69
N GLY A 13 -24.25 -48.58 15.33
CA GLY A 13 -24.60 -48.54 16.77
C GLY A 13 -23.45 -48.32 17.79
N THR A 14 -23.62 -47.74 18.98
CA THR A 14 -24.81 -47.41 19.78
C THR A 14 -24.44 -46.39 20.87
N ALA A 15 -25.47 -45.69 21.32
CA ALA A 15 -25.63 -44.68 22.37
C ALA A 15 -25.06 -44.92 23.79
N GLY A 16 -25.03 -43.81 24.55
CA GLY A 16 -24.97 -43.69 26.01
C GLY A 16 -24.23 -42.40 26.38
N GLY A 17 -24.84 -41.29 26.80
CA GLY A 17 -25.90 -41.16 27.80
C GLY A 17 -25.24 -41.01 29.17
N GLU A 18 -25.29 -39.80 29.75
CA GLU A 18 -25.69 -39.53 31.15
C GLU A 18 -25.05 -38.23 31.70
N ALA A 19 -25.93 -37.26 31.96
CA ALA A 19 -25.69 -36.08 32.77
C ALA A 19 -25.45 -36.46 34.25
N VAL A 20 -24.91 -35.55 35.07
CA VAL A 20 -25.41 -35.24 36.43
C VAL A 20 -24.51 -34.24 37.20
N ARG A 21 -25.18 -33.17 37.68
CA ARG A 21 -25.00 -32.35 38.91
C ARG A 21 -23.86 -31.31 39.09
N ALA A 22 -24.28 -30.04 39.08
CA ALA A 22 -24.07 -29.09 40.20
C ALA A 22 -25.11 -29.37 41.31
N PRO A 23 -25.03 -28.89 42.58
CA PRO A 23 -24.61 -27.57 43.10
C PRO A 23 -23.61 -27.71 44.30
N ASP A 24 -23.07 -26.67 44.96
CA ASP A 24 -23.77 -25.76 45.86
C ASP A 24 -22.84 -24.65 46.41
N ALA A 25 -23.48 -23.60 46.90
CA ALA A 25 -22.94 -22.35 47.42
C ALA A 25 -22.32 -22.45 48.82
N SER A 26 -21.44 -21.51 49.16
CA SER A 26 -21.20 -20.95 50.51
C SER A 26 -20.26 -19.76 50.37
N ALA A 27 -20.73 -18.52 50.52
CA ALA A 27 -20.97 -17.78 51.76
C ALA A 27 -19.76 -16.89 52.15
N THR A 28 -19.99 -15.57 52.06
CA THR A 28 -19.21 -14.48 52.66
C THR A 28 -19.33 -14.47 54.19
N PRO A 29 -18.33 -13.93 54.90
CA PRO A 29 -18.48 -12.65 55.62
C PRO A 29 -17.15 -11.83 55.63
N ASP A 30 -16.99 -10.73 56.34
CA ASP A 30 -17.67 -9.42 56.43
C ASP A 30 -16.60 -8.47 57.05
N ALA A 31 -16.71 -7.18 56.72
CA ALA A 31 -16.19 -5.97 57.39
C ALA A 31 -14.81 -5.93 58.09
N SER A 32 -13.95 -4.98 57.67
CA SER A 32 -13.57 -3.85 58.55
C SER A 32 -12.74 -2.73 57.89
N VAL A 33 -12.99 -1.54 58.42
CA VAL A 33 -12.65 -0.18 58.00
C VAL A 33 -11.24 0.25 58.47
N GLY A 34 -10.57 1.16 57.74
CA GLY A 34 -9.61 2.09 58.36
C GLY A 34 -8.49 2.64 57.47
N PRO A 35 -8.26 3.98 57.41
CA PRO A 35 -7.49 4.66 56.36
C PRO A 35 -5.99 4.85 56.71
N GLY A 36 -5.14 4.96 55.69
CA GLY A 36 -3.72 5.32 55.87
C GLY A 36 -3.08 5.77 54.56
N ALA A 37 -2.89 7.08 54.44
CA ALA A 37 -2.16 7.71 53.35
C ALA A 37 -0.68 7.27 53.33
N SER A 38 -0.17 6.97 52.13
CA SER A 38 1.26 7.07 51.85
C SER A 38 1.41 7.74 50.49
N VAL A 39 1.70 9.05 50.54
CA VAL A 39 2.16 9.83 49.39
C VAL A 39 3.67 9.62 49.32
N GLY A 40 4.12 8.80 48.37
CA GLY A 40 5.52 8.66 47.97
C GLY A 40 5.84 9.56 46.76
N PRO A 41 7.10 10.01 46.62
CA PRO A 41 7.49 11.12 45.75
C PRO A 41 7.58 10.71 44.27
N GLY A 42 7.28 11.69 43.40
CA GLY A 42 6.98 11.53 41.98
C GLY A 42 8.09 10.91 41.12
N ASP A 43 7.64 10.03 40.23
CA ASP A 43 8.31 9.72 38.99
C ASP A 43 8.19 10.92 38.03
N PRO A 44 9.22 11.24 37.23
CA PRO A 44 9.11 12.24 36.19
C PRO A 44 8.13 11.75 35.14
N GLU A 45 6.98 12.41 35.09
CA GLU A 45 5.95 12.28 34.07
C GLU A 45 6.61 12.52 32.70
N GLY A 46 6.94 11.41 32.03
CA GLY A 46 7.35 11.44 30.62
C GLY A 46 6.22 12.10 29.82
N PRO A 47 6.55 12.84 28.75
CA PRO A 47 5.54 13.60 28.01
C PRO A 47 4.41 12.66 27.58
N GLU A 48 3.20 12.94 28.05
CA GLU A 48 1.98 12.29 27.57
C GLU A 48 1.98 12.30 26.04
N PRO A 49 1.64 11.17 25.38
CA PRO A 49 1.49 11.16 23.95
C PRO A 49 0.36 12.13 23.60
N ALA A 50 0.73 13.30 23.07
CA ALA A 50 -0.21 14.29 22.60
C ALA A 50 -1.21 13.62 21.66
N GLU A 51 -2.48 13.53 22.08
CA GLU A 51 -3.56 13.03 21.25
C GLU A 51 -3.60 13.88 19.98
N VAL A 52 -3.21 13.29 18.85
CA VAL A 52 -3.35 13.93 17.55
C VAL A 52 -4.85 13.92 17.21
N PRO A 53 -5.53 15.07 17.09
CA PRO A 53 -6.94 15.08 16.71
C PRO A 53 -7.09 14.39 15.35
N GLY A 54 -7.88 13.31 15.31
CA GLY A 54 -8.07 12.51 14.12
C GLY A 54 -9.01 13.19 13.13
N THR A 55 -8.50 14.12 12.33
CA THR A 55 -9.25 14.61 11.16
C THR A 55 -9.54 13.42 10.24
N PRO A 56 -10.80 13.18 9.83
CA PRO A 56 -11.14 12.05 8.96
C PRO A 56 -10.37 12.12 7.64
N LEU A 57 -9.79 11.00 7.22
CA LEU A 57 -9.10 10.90 5.93
C LEU A 57 -10.09 11.15 4.79
N ALA A 58 -9.72 12.01 3.83
CA ALA A 58 -10.53 12.29 2.65
C ALA A 58 -10.88 11.01 1.89
N PRO A 59 -12.14 10.77 1.51
CA PRO A 59 -12.58 9.54 0.85
C PRO A 59 -11.82 9.33 -0.45
N VAL A 60 -11.61 8.08 -0.86
CA VAL A 60 -10.95 7.73 -2.13
C VAL A 60 -11.90 6.89 -2.99
N PRO A 61 -11.92 7.09 -4.32
CA PRO A 61 -12.86 6.43 -5.22
C PRO A 61 -12.50 4.97 -5.51
N LEU A 62 -11.24 4.59 -5.26
CA LEU A 62 -10.70 3.28 -5.54
C LEU A 62 -9.92 2.80 -4.33
N ASP A 63 -10.29 1.62 -3.83
CA ASP A 63 -9.56 0.94 -2.77
C ASP A 63 -8.31 0.24 -3.31
N PRO A 64 -7.27 0.03 -2.47
CA PRO A 64 -6.07 -0.72 -2.88
C PRO A 64 -6.37 -2.12 -3.42
N GLY A 65 -7.48 -2.74 -2.97
CA GLY A 65 -7.94 -4.05 -3.39
C GLY A 65 -8.88 -4.07 -4.61
N HIS A 66 -9.11 -2.92 -5.27
CA HIS A 66 -10.11 -2.80 -6.34
C HIS A 66 -9.90 -3.84 -7.45
N ARG A 67 -11.01 -4.40 -7.92
CA ARG A 67 -11.07 -5.32 -9.07
C ARG A 67 -11.94 -4.68 -10.13
N SER A 68 -11.39 -4.58 -11.34
CA SER A 68 -12.09 -3.89 -12.42
C SER A 68 -13.37 -4.63 -12.80
N THR A 69 -14.43 -3.89 -13.10
CA THR A 69 -15.66 -4.44 -13.67
C THR A 69 -15.56 -4.54 -15.18
N GLU A 70 -16.48 -5.27 -15.82
CA GLU A 70 -16.54 -5.32 -17.29
C GLU A 70 -16.89 -3.95 -17.91
N ALA A 71 -17.75 -3.17 -17.23
CA ALA A 71 -18.09 -1.81 -17.63
C ALA A 71 -16.86 -0.89 -17.58
N GLU A 72 -16.09 -0.92 -16.49
CA GLU A 72 -14.85 -0.15 -16.35
C GLU A 72 -13.83 -0.53 -17.43
N ARG A 73 -13.63 -1.83 -17.70
CA ARG A 73 -12.72 -2.28 -18.77
C ARG A 73 -13.18 -1.84 -20.16
N THR A 74 -14.48 -1.83 -20.41
CA THR A 74 -15.05 -1.37 -21.69
C THR A 74 -14.87 0.13 -21.87
N ALA A 75 -15.16 0.92 -20.83
CA ALA A 75 -14.95 2.36 -20.82
C ALA A 75 -13.46 2.72 -20.99
N PHE A 76 -12.57 2.03 -20.26
CA PHE A 76 -11.13 2.20 -20.44
C PHE A 76 -10.68 1.85 -21.86
N ARG A 77 -11.18 0.76 -22.45
CA ARG A 77 -10.84 0.40 -23.84
C ARG A 77 -11.24 1.50 -24.83
N ALA A 78 -12.43 2.10 -24.65
CA ALA A 78 -12.87 3.22 -25.46
C ALA A 78 -11.95 4.46 -25.28
N LEU A 79 -11.59 4.77 -24.04
CA LEU A 79 -10.66 5.87 -23.70
C LEU A 79 -9.26 5.65 -24.30
N ALA A 80 -8.74 4.42 -24.21
CA ALA A 80 -7.39 4.09 -24.66
C ALA A 80 -7.20 4.24 -26.17
N GLY A 81 -8.28 4.08 -26.96
CA GLY A 81 -8.26 4.25 -28.41
C GLY A 81 -7.08 3.55 -29.07
N ARG A 82 -6.27 4.30 -29.84
CA ARG A 82 -5.08 3.76 -30.52
C ARG A 82 -3.97 3.28 -29.57
N GLY A 83 -3.97 3.73 -28.31
CA GLY A 83 -3.06 3.24 -27.28
C GLY A 83 -3.30 1.77 -26.95
N TRP A 84 -4.54 1.29 -27.03
CA TRP A 84 -4.90 -0.09 -26.76
C TRP A 84 -4.08 -1.08 -27.59
N ASP A 85 -4.06 -0.91 -28.91
CA ASP A 85 -3.37 -1.82 -29.83
C ASP A 85 -1.85 -1.77 -29.66
N ARG A 86 -1.30 -0.56 -29.44
CA ARG A 86 0.13 -0.33 -29.23
C ARG A 86 0.67 -1.16 -28.06
N HIS A 87 -0.08 -1.24 -26.96
CA HIS A 87 0.34 -1.95 -25.75
C HIS A 87 -0.12 -3.41 -25.73
N GLY A 88 -1.18 -3.76 -26.48
CA GLY A 88 -1.80 -5.07 -26.47
C GLY A 88 -0.87 -6.24 -26.83
N ALA A 89 0.00 -6.07 -27.84
CA ALA A 89 0.92 -7.13 -28.26
C ALA A 89 1.99 -7.43 -27.20
N ALA A 90 2.49 -6.41 -26.50
CA ALA A 90 3.46 -6.59 -25.42
C ALA A 90 2.83 -7.30 -24.21
N VAL A 91 1.60 -6.91 -23.84
CA VAL A 91 0.86 -7.54 -22.74
C VAL A 91 0.53 -9.00 -23.07
N ALA A 92 0.15 -9.33 -24.30
CA ALA A 92 -0.10 -10.70 -24.71
C ALA A 92 1.13 -11.60 -24.52
N ARG A 93 2.34 -11.09 -24.82
CA ARG A 93 3.60 -11.81 -24.56
C ARG A 93 3.88 -12.01 -23.07
N SER A 94 3.55 -11.03 -22.23
CA SER A 94 3.68 -11.18 -20.76
C SER A 94 2.67 -12.20 -20.21
N LEU A 95 1.43 -12.17 -20.69
CA LEU A 95 0.38 -13.12 -20.29
C LEU A 95 0.68 -14.57 -20.71
N ALA A 96 1.33 -14.78 -21.85
CA ALA A 96 1.76 -16.12 -22.27
C ALA A 96 2.71 -16.80 -21.27
N ARG A 97 3.37 -16.01 -20.39
CA ARG A 97 4.24 -16.51 -19.32
C ARG A 97 3.49 -16.80 -18.01
N LEU A 98 2.16 -16.58 -17.98
CA LEU A 98 1.28 -16.75 -16.81
C LEU A 98 0.11 -17.70 -17.15
N PRO A 99 0.37 -19.02 -17.27
CA PRO A 99 -0.61 -20.00 -17.74
C PRO A 99 -1.81 -20.22 -16.79
N ALA A 100 -1.76 -19.68 -15.58
CA ALA A 100 -2.82 -19.77 -14.58
C ALA A 100 -4.06 -18.92 -14.92
N LEU A 101 -3.94 -17.94 -15.82
CA LEU A 101 -5.05 -17.11 -16.28
C LEU A 101 -5.61 -17.68 -17.58
N ARG A 102 -6.88 -18.13 -17.58
CA ARG A 102 -7.56 -18.70 -18.76
C ARG A 102 -8.95 -18.09 -18.96
N GLY A 103 -9.42 -18.12 -20.20
CA GLY A 103 -10.77 -17.67 -20.56
C GLY A 103 -11.04 -16.21 -20.18
N LYS A 104 -12.22 -15.94 -19.61
CA LYS A 104 -12.66 -14.58 -19.23
C LYS A 104 -11.68 -13.87 -18.29
N GLU A 105 -11.01 -14.62 -17.42
CA GLU A 105 -10.04 -14.05 -16.48
C GLU A 105 -8.76 -13.56 -17.20
N GLN A 106 -8.38 -14.23 -18.28
CA GLN A 106 -7.27 -13.79 -19.13
C GLN A 106 -7.63 -12.50 -19.90
N GLU A 107 -8.86 -12.40 -20.40
CA GLU A 107 -9.33 -11.20 -21.10
C GLU A 107 -9.46 -10.00 -20.15
N ALA A 108 -9.97 -10.22 -18.95
CA ALA A 108 -10.02 -9.20 -17.91
C ALA A 108 -8.61 -8.73 -17.54
N ALA A 109 -7.70 -9.68 -17.27
CA ALA A 109 -6.30 -9.37 -16.98
C ALA A 109 -5.61 -8.63 -18.13
N ARG A 110 -5.93 -8.96 -19.40
CA ARG A 110 -5.35 -8.26 -20.56
C ARG A 110 -5.71 -6.77 -20.55
N ALA A 111 -6.96 -6.41 -20.30
CA ALA A 111 -7.37 -5.00 -20.25
C ALA A 111 -6.66 -4.25 -19.11
N ASP A 112 -6.65 -4.84 -17.92
CA ASP A 112 -6.00 -4.29 -16.74
C ASP A 112 -4.50 -4.06 -16.97
N LEU A 113 -3.80 -5.07 -17.51
CA LEU A 113 -2.36 -4.99 -17.76
C LEU A 113 -2.02 -4.02 -18.90
N ILE A 114 -2.91 -3.81 -19.87
CA ILE A 114 -2.76 -2.75 -20.89
C ILE A 114 -2.84 -1.38 -20.21
N ALA A 115 -3.81 -1.16 -19.31
CA ALA A 115 -3.92 0.07 -18.54
C ALA A 115 -2.64 0.37 -17.76
N LEU A 116 -2.15 -0.60 -16.98
CA LEU A 116 -0.93 -0.42 -16.21
C LEU A 116 0.29 -0.19 -17.11
N ARG A 117 0.42 -0.91 -18.24
CA ARG A 117 1.52 -0.64 -19.18
C ARG A 117 1.43 0.75 -19.82
N MET A 118 0.23 1.23 -20.13
CA MET A 118 0.03 2.61 -20.60
C MET A 118 0.44 3.62 -19.53
N TYR A 119 0.13 3.38 -18.26
CA TYR A 119 0.49 4.28 -17.15
C TYR A 119 2.00 4.41 -17.02
N LEU A 120 2.73 3.30 -17.20
CA LEU A 120 4.19 3.27 -17.07
C LEU A 120 4.93 3.87 -18.27
N LEU A 121 4.33 3.88 -19.47
CA LEU A 121 5.05 4.20 -20.71
C LEU A 121 4.52 5.45 -21.45
N THR A 122 3.34 5.96 -21.07
CA THR A 122 2.77 7.18 -21.63
C THR A 122 3.23 8.38 -20.82
N HIS A 123 4.12 9.19 -21.41
CA HIS A 123 4.73 10.36 -20.77
C HIS A 123 3.97 11.65 -21.06
N GLU A 124 3.27 11.74 -22.20
CA GLU A 124 2.60 12.95 -22.65
C GLU A 124 1.14 12.72 -23.04
N GLY A 125 0.37 13.81 -23.09
CA GLY A 125 -1.04 13.80 -23.48
C GLY A 125 -2.01 13.49 -22.33
N PRO A 126 -3.31 13.36 -22.66
CA PRO A 126 -4.39 13.25 -21.66
C PRO A 126 -4.38 11.93 -20.87
N LEU A 127 -3.65 10.92 -21.36
CA LEU A 127 -3.47 9.62 -20.70
C LEU A 127 -2.04 9.44 -20.15
N SER A 128 -1.26 10.52 -20.08
CA SER A 128 0.05 10.48 -19.42
C SER A 128 -0.09 10.16 -17.94
N HIS A 129 0.97 9.60 -17.35
CA HIS A 129 0.99 9.28 -15.92
C HIS A 129 0.58 10.49 -15.04
N GLY A 130 1.08 11.69 -15.36
CA GLY A 130 0.79 12.92 -14.61
C GLY A 130 -0.67 13.35 -14.75
N ALA A 131 -1.23 13.26 -15.96
CA ALA A 131 -2.64 13.55 -16.21
C ALA A 131 -3.56 12.59 -15.44
N VAL A 132 -3.24 11.28 -15.44
CA VAL A 132 -4.01 10.27 -14.70
C VAL A 132 -3.92 10.49 -13.19
N VAL A 133 -2.73 10.73 -12.65
CA VAL A 133 -2.54 11.00 -11.20
C VAL A 133 -3.34 12.23 -10.78
N ARG A 134 -3.29 13.31 -11.55
CA ARG A 134 -4.08 14.52 -11.27
C ARG A 134 -5.58 14.23 -11.32
N ALA A 135 -6.06 13.62 -12.40
CA ALA A 135 -7.47 13.30 -12.60
C ALA A 135 -8.04 12.40 -11.48
N LEU A 136 -7.26 11.44 -10.97
CA LEU A 136 -7.69 10.59 -9.85
C LEU A 136 -7.77 11.37 -8.52
N ARG A 137 -6.89 12.35 -8.30
CA ARG A 137 -6.96 13.25 -7.13
C ARG A 137 -8.14 14.22 -7.20
N GLU A 138 -8.51 14.64 -8.41
CA GLU A 138 -9.63 15.55 -8.68
C GLU A 138 -10.98 14.81 -8.83
N TYR A 139 -10.98 13.46 -8.76
CA TYR A 139 -12.14 12.60 -8.96
C TYR A 139 -12.83 12.77 -10.32
N GLU A 140 -12.05 13.03 -11.36
CA GLU A 140 -12.54 13.18 -12.73
C GLU A 140 -13.18 11.87 -13.24
N PRO A 141 -14.51 11.84 -13.46
CA PRO A 141 -15.23 10.60 -13.73
C PRO A 141 -14.75 9.86 -14.98
N ASP A 142 -14.32 10.60 -16.01
CA ASP A 142 -13.88 10.05 -17.29
C ASP A 142 -12.59 9.23 -17.18
N LEU A 143 -11.78 9.48 -16.15
CA LEU A 143 -10.47 8.84 -15.92
C LEU A 143 -10.55 7.76 -14.84
N LEU A 144 -11.64 7.67 -14.08
CA LEU A 144 -11.84 6.61 -13.08
C LEU A 144 -11.76 5.19 -13.67
N PRO A 145 -12.34 4.87 -14.85
CA PRO A 145 -12.19 3.55 -15.46
C PRO A 145 -10.73 3.18 -15.74
N TYR A 146 -9.90 4.18 -16.06
CA TYR A 146 -8.47 3.97 -16.23
C TYR A 146 -7.83 3.62 -14.87
N GLY A 147 -8.05 4.43 -13.83
CA GLY A 147 -7.55 4.14 -12.48
C GLY A 147 -7.97 2.76 -11.96
N ALA A 148 -9.24 2.38 -12.18
CA ALA A 148 -9.80 1.09 -11.78
C ALA A 148 -9.08 -0.09 -12.44
N CYS A 149 -8.84 -0.01 -13.75
CA CYS A 149 -8.09 -1.02 -14.49
C CYS A 149 -6.63 -1.12 -14.00
N VAL A 150 -5.98 0.01 -13.69
CA VAL A 150 -4.61 0.00 -13.16
C VAL A 150 -4.57 -0.62 -11.75
N ALA A 151 -5.48 -0.24 -10.85
CA ALA A 151 -5.58 -0.82 -9.51
C ALA A 151 -5.81 -2.34 -9.56
N SER A 152 -6.72 -2.79 -10.44
CA SER A 152 -6.97 -4.20 -10.69
C SER A 152 -5.74 -4.94 -11.20
N ALA A 153 -4.98 -4.33 -12.11
CA ALA A 153 -3.74 -4.88 -12.65
C ALA A 153 -2.68 -5.07 -11.58
N LEU A 154 -2.48 -4.07 -10.72
CA LEU A 154 -1.53 -4.11 -9.61
C LEU A 154 -1.81 -5.29 -8.68
N ASN A 155 -3.08 -5.57 -8.41
CA ASN A 155 -3.51 -6.71 -7.60
C ASN A 155 -3.30 -8.10 -8.25
N ARG A 156 -2.68 -8.15 -9.43
CA ARG A 156 -2.28 -9.40 -10.13
C ARG A 156 -0.76 -9.57 -10.16
N LEU A 157 0.01 -8.56 -9.76
CA LEU A 157 1.46 -8.61 -9.79
C LEU A 157 2.02 -9.07 -8.45
N PRO A 158 3.27 -9.60 -8.44
CA PRO A 158 3.95 -9.94 -7.19
C PRO A 158 4.08 -8.73 -6.28
N SER A 159 3.85 -8.92 -4.98
CA SER A 159 4.15 -7.91 -3.98
C SER A 159 5.66 -7.71 -3.82
N TYR A 160 6.03 -6.50 -3.47
CA TYR A 160 7.34 -6.11 -2.99
C TYR A 160 7.26 -5.96 -1.47
N ARG A 161 8.25 -6.50 -0.76
CA ARG A 161 8.41 -6.33 0.69
C ARG A 161 9.81 -5.79 0.95
N GLY A 162 9.89 -4.61 1.56
CA GLY A 162 11.16 -3.94 1.86
C GLY A 162 11.09 -2.43 1.68
N ALA A 163 12.23 -1.76 1.83
CA ALA A 163 12.33 -0.31 1.70
C ALA A 163 12.23 0.14 0.23
N VAL A 164 11.50 1.22 0.00
CA VAL A 164 11.39 1.92 -1.28
C VAL A 164 11.53 3.43 -1.07
N LEU A 165 11.93 4.14 -2.13
CA LEU A 165 12.16 5.57 -2.14
C LEU A 165 11.25 6.31 -3.12
N ARG A 166 10.86 7.51 -2.72
CA ARG A 166 10.18 8.50 -3.55
C ARG A 166 10.73 9.88 -3.23
N GLY A 167 11.06 10.68 -4.24
CA GLY A 167 11.44 12.08 -4.04
C GLY A 167 10.22 12.94 -3.71
N THR A 168 10.39 14.00 -2.93
CA THR A 168 9.28 14.94 -2.65
C THR A 168 8.92 15.79 -3.88
N GLY A 169 9.82 15.90 -4.87
CA GLY A 169 9.59 16.58 -6.15
C GLY A 169 9.72 18.11 -6.09
N SER A 170 9.70 18.68 -4.89
CA SER A 170 10.00 20.08 -4.58
C SER A 170 10.63 20.16 -3.19
N ASP A 171 11.30 21.28 -2.89
CA ASP A 171 11.87 21.54 -1.57
C ASP A 171 10.74 21.54 -0.52
N PRO A 172 10.72 20.57 0.41
CA PRO A 172 9.70 20.51 1.46
C PRO A 172 9.79 21.71 2.42
N ALA A 173 10.86 22.52 2.37
CA ALA A 173 10.97 23.79 3.09
C ALA A 173 10.20 24.96 2.44
N ALA A 174 9.65 24.80 1.23
CA ALA A 174 8.94 25.85 0.50
C ALA A 174 7.48 26.11 0.98
N GLY A 175 7.22 25.94 2.28
CA GLY A 175 6.02 26.48 2.95
C GLY A 175 4.91 25.48 3.30
N ALA A 176 5.01 24.20 2.95
CA ALA A 176 4.08 23.18 3.43
C ALA A 176 4.54 22.64 4.80
N ALA A 177 3.64 22.55 5.77
CA ALA A 177 3.96 21.95 7.06
C ALA A 177 4.31 20.46 6.88
N LEU A 178 5.44 20.04 7.45
CA LEU A 178 5.80 18.62 7.47
C LEU A 178 4.79 17.84 8.32
N PRO A 179 4.41 16.62 7.90
CA PRO A 179 3.50 15.80 8.69
C PRO A 179 4.18 15.38 10.00
N ARG A 180 3.39 15.18 11.05
CA ARG A 180 3.90 14.72 12.35
C ARG A 180 4.02 13.20 12.37
N PRO A 181 4.93 12.60 13.15
CA PRO A 181 4.85 11.18 13.48
C PRO A 181 3.45 10.79 13.96
N GLY A 182 2.98 9.62 13.54
CA GLY A 182 1.62 9.14 13.77
C GLY A 182 0.61 9.58 12.71
N THR A 183 0.87 10.65 11.95
CA THR A 183 -0.02 11.14 10.87
C THR A 183 -0.25 10.04 9.83
N LEU A 184 -1.49 9.90 9.37
CA LEU A 184 -1.87 9.01 8.28
C LEU A 184 -1.88 9.79 6.97
N LEU A 185 -1.24 9.22 5.95
CA LEU A 185 -1.22 9.73 4.59
C LEU A 185 -1.97 8.75 3.68
N ARG A 186 -2.89 9.28 2.88
CA ARG A 186 -3.60 8.53 1.85
C ARG A 186 -3.68 9.38 0.58
N ASP A 187 -3.39 8.77 -0.56
CA ASP A 187 -3.52 9.41 -1.86
C ASP A 187 -4.64 8.72 -2.65
N ALA A 188 -5.49 9.50 -3.32
CA ALA A 188 -6.48 8.98 -4.24
C ALA A 188 -5.87 8.45 -5.55
N ALA A 189 -4.62 8.83 -5.84
CA ALA A 189 -3.90 8.40 -7.03
C ALA A 189 -2.88 7.28 -6.75
N LEU A 190 -2.32 6.78 -7.84
CA LEU A 190 -1.21 5.82 -7.84
C LEU A 190 0.07 6.49 -7.35
N LEU A 191 0.86 5.76 -6.57
CA LEU A 191 2.14 6.22 -6.06
C LEU A 191 3.26 5.32 -6.58
N SER A 192 4.14 5.87 -7.41
CA SER A 192 5.32 5.16 -7.90
C SER A 192 6.54 5.45 -7.03
N THR A 193 7.34 4.42 -6.80
CA THR A 193 8.57 4.44 -6.00
C THR A 193 9.61 3.56 -6.67
N THR A 194 10.86 3.67 -6.20
CA THR A 194 11.93 2.76 -6.61
C THR A 194 12.37 1.95 -5.39
N PRO A 195 12.73 0.66 -5.52
CA PRO A 195 13.43 -0.07 -4.46
C PRO A 195 14.63 0.74 -3.96
N LEU A 196 14.80 0.78 -2.64
CA LEU A 196 16.00 1.32 -2.02
C LEU A 196 17.19 0.48 -2.47
N ASP A 197 18.20 1.14 -3.04
CA ASP A 197 19.35 0.51 -3.66
C ASP A 197 20.59 1.30 -3.28
N SER A 198 21.45 0.71 -2.45
CA SER A 198 22.65 1.35 -1.93
C SER A 198 23.72 1.60 -2.99
N THR A 199 23.59 0.99 -4.16
CA THR A 199 24.51 1.20 -5.29
C THR A 199 24.07 2.34 -6.21
N ARG A 200 22.87 2.90 -6.00
CA ARG A 200 22.31 3.92 -6.87
C ARG A 200 22.86 5.30 -6.51
N THR A 201 23.43 5.95 -7.52
CA THR A 201 23.93 7.34 -7.46
C THR A 201 22.89 8.37 -7.91
N ALA A 202 21.71 7.94 -8.38
CA ALA A 202 20.64 8.87 -8.78
C ALA A 202 19.98 9.51 -7.56
N THR A 203 19.79 10.82 -7.63
CA THR A 203 19.38 11.65 -6.50
C THR A 203 17.89 11.97 -6.50
N THR A 204 17.24 11.94 -5.34
CA THR A 204 15.89 12.52 -5.18
C THR A 204 15.99 14.05 -5.13
N PRO A 205 15.28 14.81 -5.98
CA PRO A 205 15.22 16.26 -5.85
C PRO A 205 14.56 16.68 -4.52
N GLY A 206 15.25 17.49 -3.72
CA GLY A 206 14.74 17.98 -2.43
C GLY A 206 14.83 16.92 -1.33
N GLY A 207 13.67 16.58 -0.75
CA GLY A 207 13.56 15.53 0.27
C GLY A 207 13.16 14.17 -0.31
N SER A 208 13.06 13.18 0.57
CA SER A 208 12.64 11.83 0.20
C SER A 208 11.65 11.23 1.20
N TYR A 209 10.67 10.49 0.69
CA TYR A 209 9.93 9.51 1.46
C TYR A 209 10.68 8.17 1.43
N VAL A 210 10.96 7.63 2.61
CA VAL A 210 11.52 6.29 2.79
C VAL A 210 10.40 5.41 3.32
N ILE A 211 9.89 4.50 2.49
CA ILE A 211 8.67 3.75 2.78
C ILE A 211 9.02 2.27 2.98
N TRP A 212 8.60 1.70 4.10
CA TRP A 212 8.59 0.24 4.24
C TRP A 212 7.33 -0.32 3.58
N SER A 213 7.53 -0.99 2.45
CA SER A 213 6.45 -1.64 1.72
C SER A 213 6.24 -3.08 2.17
N VAL A 214 4.98 -3.49 2.22
CA VAL A 214 4.51 -4.86 2.46
C VAL A 214 3.60 -5.39 1.34
N ALA A 215 2.92 -4.49 0.60
CA ALA A 215 1.97 -4.85 -0.45
C ALA A 215 2.11 -4.02 -1.74
N GLY A 216 3.02 -3.05 -1.83
CA GLY A 216 3.43 -2.42 -3.08
C GLY A 216 3.77 -3.45 -4.16
N ARG A 217 3.59 -3.12 -5.44
CA ARG A 217 3.62 -4.11 -6.53
C ARG A 217 4.81 -3.90 -7.46
N ARG A 218 5.55 -4.96 -7.76
CA ARG A 218 6.66 -4.93 -8.72
C ARG A 218 6.12 -4.85 -10.14
N VAL A 219 6.48 -3.80 -10.87
CA VAL A 219 5.97 -3.58 -12.24
C VAL A 219 6.96 -3.91 -13.35
N ARG A 220 8.16 -4.43 -13.02
CA ARG A 220 9.24 -4.71 -13.98
C ARG A 220 8.82 -5.50 -15.22
N GLN A 221 7.88 -6.44 -15.09
CA GLN A 221 7.40 -7.27 -16.21
C GLN A 221 6.59 -6.52 -17.27
N LEU A 222 6.12 -5.31 -16.94
CA LEU A 222 5.40 -4.41 -17.84
C LEU A 222 6.17 -3.11 -18.11
N ALA A 223 7.22 -2.82 -17.35
CA ALA A 223 8.08 -1.67 -17.57
C ALA A 223 9.03 -1.92 -18.77
N ASP A 224 9.60 -0.84 -19.28
CA ASP A 224 10.71 -0.90 -20.22
C ASP A 224 12.02 -0.75 -19.43
N HIS A 225 12.77 -1.84 -19.28
CA HIS A 225 14.00 -1.89 -18.47
C HIS A 225 15.10 -0.96 -19.01
N SER A 226 14.99 -0.52 -20.26
CA SER A 226 15.91 0.46 -20.84
C SER A 226 15.64 1.91 -20.38
N ARG A 227 14.51 2.15 -19.70
CA ARG A 227 14.03 3.49 -19.35
C ARG A 227 14.17 3.89 -17.88
N GLY A 228 14.83 3.08 -17.05
CA GLY A 228 15.07 3.45 -15.66
C GLY A 228 15.15 2.26 -14.69
N PRO A 229 15.28 2.55 -13.38
CA PRO A 229 15.31 1.55 -12.33
C PRO A 229 13.99 0.76 -12.25
N GLU A 230 14.03 -0.37 -11.52
CA GLU A 230 12.80 -1.07 -11.13
C GLU A 230 11.88 -0.13 -10.36
N GLU A 231 10.59 -0.20 -10.66
CA GLU A 231 9.56 0.56 -9.95
C GLU A 231 8.68 -0.38 -9.10
N VAL A 232 8.29 0.14 -7.94
CA VAL A 232 7.26 -0.42 -7.07
C VAL A 232 6.12 0.59 -7.03
N VAL A 233 4.93 0.14 -7.42
CA VAL A 233 3.75 1.00 -7.51
C VAL A 233 2.74 0.58 -6.45
N PHE A 234 2.23 1.55 -5.71
CA PHE A 234 1.15 1.40 -4.75
C PHE A 234 -0.16 1.80 -5.42
N ALA A 235 -1.22 1.04 -5.12
CA ALA A 235 -2.55 1.29 -5.67
C ALA A 235 -3.15 2.58 -5.07
N PRO A 236 -4.13 3.20 -5.76
CA PRO A 236 -4.99 4.22 -5.17
C PRO A 236 -5.48 3.84 -3.78
N GLY A 237 -5.57 4.83 -2.88
CA GLY A 237 -6.09 4.63 -1.54
C GLY A 237 -5.14 3.94 -0.56
N THR A 238 -3.90 3.63 -0.97
CA THR A 238 -2.93 3.00 -0.06
C THR A 238 -2.66 3.91 1.13
N LEU A 239 -2.70 3.33 2.32
CA LEU A 239 -2.55 4.04 3.58
C LEU A 239 -1.11 3.92 4.09
N PHE A 240 -0.53 5.05 4.47
CA PHE A 240 0.79 5.12 5.08
C PHE A 240 0.71 5.80 6.43
N ARG A 241 1.48 5.33 7.40
CA ARG A 241 1.72 6.05 8.66
C ARG A 241 3.09 6.69 8.65
N VAL A 242 3.16 7.96 9.04
CA VAL A 242 4.43 8.66 9.30
C VAL A 242 5.02 8.12 10.60
N LEU A 243 6.22 7.58 10.51
CA LEU A 243 6.97 7.04 11.66
C LEU A 243 7.90 8.10 12.24
N ASP A 244 8.58 8.83 11.37
CA ASP A 244 9.58 9.83 11.75
C ASP A 244 9.78 10.84 10.61
N VAL A 245 10.26 12.04 10.96
CA VAL A 245 10.63 13.09 10.02
C VAL A 245 11.97 13.69 10.43
N ARG A 246 12.99 13.46 9.62
CA ARG A 246 14.36 13.88 9.88
C ARG A 246 14.77 15.00 8.95
N ARG A 247 15.47 16.00 9.50
CA ARG A 247 16.06 17.09 8.74
C ARG A 247 17.58 16.98 8.83
N ASP A 248 18.24 17.11 7.69
CA ASP A 248 19.69 17.21 7.59
C ASP A 248 20.02 18.38 6.65
N GLY A 249 20.30 19.54 7.24
CA GLY A 249 20.40 20.80 6.50
C GLY A 249 19.13 21.08 5.68
N PRO A 250 19.23 21.26 4.34
CA PRO A 250 18.07 21.47 3.46
C PRO A 250 17.32 20.17 3.13
N SER A 251 17.90 19.00 3.41
CA SER A 251 17.28 17.71 3.09
C SER A 251 16.27 17.30 4.17
N VAL A 252 15.15 16.72 3.74
CA VAL A 252 14.15 16.13 4.64
C VAL A 252 13.90 14.69 4.25
N GLN A 253 13.94 13.78 5.23
CA GLN A 253 13.55 12.39 5.07
C GLN A 253 12.29 12.10 5.89
N ILE A 254 11.26 11.59 5.24
CA ILE A 254 9.98 11.23 5.85
C ILE A 254 9.88 9.71 5.84
N PHE A 255 9.91 9.08 7.01
CA PHE A 255 9.87 7.63 7.16
C PHE A 255 8.42 7.17 7.28
N LEU A 256 8.01 6.23 6.42
CA LEU A 256 6.63 5.78 6.30
C LEU A 256 6.53 4.26 6.44
N ARG A 257 5.45 3.79 7.09
CA ARG A 257 5.01 2.39 7.06
C ARG A 257 3.77 2.25 6.19
N GLU A 258 3.81 1.34 5.22
CA GLU A 258 2.58 0.89 4.53
C GLU A 258 1.69 0.10 5.49
N LEU A 259 0.42 0.48 5.58
CA LEU A 259 -0.59 -0.21 6.38
C LEU A 259 -1.46 -1.08 5.46
N THR A 260 -1.62 -2.36 5.82
CA THR A 260 -2.49 -3.29 5.10
C THR A 260 -3.65 -3.72 5.97
N GLY A 261 -4.88 -3.58 5.48
CA GLY A 261 -6.08 -4.02 6.16
C GLY A 261 -7.22 -3.00 6.07
N PRO A 262 -8.41 -3.33 6.61
CA PRO A 262 -9.51 -2.38 6.74
C PRO A 262 -9.11 -1.20 7.63
N ALA A 263 -9.91 -0.13 7.68
CA ALA A 263 -9.61 1.09 8.42
C ALA A 263 -9.24 0.90 9.91
N THR A 264 -9.56 -0.25 10.53
CA THR A 264 -9.05 -0.62 11.87
C THR A 264 -7.53 -0.81 11.93
N ALA A 265 -6.86 -1.06 10.80
CA ALA A 265 -5.41 -1.00 10.65
C ALA A 265 -4.83 0.43 10.83
N ALA A 266 -5.69 1.45 10.89
CA ALA A 266 -5.31 2.83 11.20
C ALA A 266 -5.13 3.07 12.71
N ALA A 267 -5.45 2.10 13.58
CA ALA A 267 -5.11 2.19 15.00
C ALA A 267 -3.57 2.28 15.17
N PRO A 268 -3.06 3.11 16.09
CA PRO A 268 -1.64 3.15 16.40
C PRO A 268 -1.16 1.77 16.88
N ASP A 269 0.01 1.34 16.39
CA ASP A 269 0.70 0.13 16.85
C ASP A 269 2.16 0.51 17.10
N PRO A 270 2.47 1.06 18.29
CA PRO A 270 3.79 1.61 18.60
C PRO A 270 4.93 0.59 18.48
N ASP A 271 4.66 -0.69 18.77
CA ASP A 271 5.67 -1.75 18.69
C ASP A 271 6.00 -2.07 17.23
N ALA A 272 4.99 -2.25 16.38
CA ALA A 272 5.23 -2.46 14.96
C ALA A 272 5.85 -1.22 14.29
N ASP A 273 5.43 -0.02 14.69
CA ASP A 273 5.94 1.24 14.18
C ASP A 273 7.44 1.42 14.53
N ARG A 274 7.84 1.16 15.79
CA ARG A 274 9.26 1.15 16.20
C ARG A 274 10.07 0.10 15.46
N ALA A 275 9.55 -1.12 15.32
CA ALA A 275 10.24 -2.21 14.64
C ALA A 275 10.47 -1.91 13.15
N VAL A 276 9.51 -1.26 12.48
CA VAL A 276 9.66 -0.85 11.08
C VAL A 276 10.59 0.34 10.95
N LEU A 277 10.52 1.33 11.85
CA LEU A 277 11.46 2.46 11.84
C LEU A 277 12.90 1.97 11.98
N ALA A 278 13.18 1.07 12.93
CA ALA A 278 14.52 0.47 13.09
C ALA A 278 15.00 -0.25 11.82
N ARG A 279 14.11 -0.97 11.10
CA ARG A 279 14.49 -1.59 9.81
C ARG A 279 14.78 -0.58 8.72
N LEU A 280 14.03 0.53 8.69
CA LEU A 280 14.27 1.60 7.74
C LEU A 280 15.58 2.33 8.06
N ASP A 281 15.89 2.52 9.34
CA ASP A 281 17.15 3.09 9.81
C ASP A 281 18.33 2.27 9.31
N GLU A 282 18.33 0.97 9.59
CA GLU A 282 19.35 0.04 9.09
C GLU A 282 19.46 0.06 7.56
N ALA A 283 18.34 0.20 6.86
CA ALA A 283 18.31 0.21 5.39
C ALA A 283 18.92 1.50 4.80
N VAL A 284 18.86 2.62 5.51
CA VAL A 284 19.44 3.91 5.07
C VAL A 284 20.82 4.19 5.64
N LEU A 285 21.32 3.38 6.57
CA LEU A 285 22.68 3.51 7.11
C LEU A 285 23.71 3.53 5.96
N GLY A 286 24.55 4.57 5.95
CA GLY A 286 25.60 4.74 4.95
C GLY A 286 25.13 5.26 3.59
N LEU A 287 23.84 5.56 3.41
CA LEU A 287 23.35 6.25 2.22
C LEU A 287 23.55 7.76 2.36
N PRO A 288 23.99 8.45 1.29
CA PRO A 288 24.00 9.91 1.27
C PRO A 288 22.59 10.46 1.52
N THR A 289 22.45 11.35 2.51
CA THR A 289 21.25 12.17 2.74
C THR A 289 21.15 13.34 1.76
N ALA A 290 22.23 13.59 1.03
CA ALA A 290 22.38 14.66 0.06
C ALA A 290 22.41 14.13 -1.38
N PRO A 291 21.97 14.93 -2.36
CA PRO A 291 21.99 14.54 -3.76
C PRO A 291 23.44 14.51 -4.29
N GLU A 292 24.08 13.34 -4.31
CA GLU A 292 25.33 13.11 -5.05
C GLU A 292 25.11 12.20 -6.26
N GLY A 293 24.80 12.81 -7.42
CA GLY A 293 24.94 12.13 -8.71
C GLY A 293 24.05 12.64 -9.84
N THR A 294 24.42 12.27 -11.07
CA THR A 294 23.81 12.71 -12.33
C THR A 294 22.80 11.70 -12.90
N GLY A 295 22.35 10.73 -12.09
CA GLY A 295 21.43 9.69 -12.53
C GLY A 295 20.01 10.23 -12.74
N HIS A 296 19.34 9.77 -13.81
CA HIS A 296 17.95 10.18 -14.10
C HIS A 296 16.97 9.55 -13.10
N TRP A 297 16.42 10.36 -12.20
CA TRP A 297 15.33 9.96 -11.32
C TRP A 297 14.01 9.89 -12.10
N PRO A 298 13.24 8.79 -12.04
CA PRO A 298 11.97 8.71 -12.76
C PRO A 298 10.99 9.77 -12.27
N GLU A 299 10.44 10.58 -13.17
CA GLU A 299 9.48 11.65 -12.85
C GLU A 299 8.28 11.13 -12.03
N ARG A 300 7.79 9.93 -12.36
CA ARG A 300 6.71 9.24 -11.62
C ARG A 300 7.05 9.01 -10.16
N CYS A 301 8.32 8.83 -9.84
CA CYS A 301 8.82 8.54 -8.50
C CYS A 301 9.12 9.83 -7.70
N ALA A 302 8.59 10.97 -8.13
CA ALA A 302 8.68 12.25 -7.43
C ALA A 302 7.29 12.86 -7.18
N GLY A 303 7.17 13.67 -6.12
CA GLY A 303 5.97 14.40 -5.72
C GLY A 303 5.44 13.98 -4.34
N ALA A 304 4.60 14.83 -3.73
CA ALA A 304 4.01 14.57 -2.42
C ALA A 304 3.25 13.24 -2.33
N VAL A 305 3.25 12.66 -1.14
CA VAL A 305 2.50 11.44 -0.77
C VAL A 305 1.25 11.84 -0.02
N GLY A 306 0.10 11.74 -0.70
CA GLY A 306 -1.19 12.13 -0.14
C GLY A 306 -1.25 13.58 0.30
N THR A 307 -2.41 13.97 0.81
CA THR A 307 -2.55 15.12 1.69
C THR A 307 -2.72 14.55 3.08
N GLY A 308 -1.73 14.79 3.96
CA GLY A 308 -1.98 14.60 5.38
C GLY A 308 -3.13 15.51 5.82
N PRO A 309 -3.84 15.16 6.91
CA PRO A 309 -4.70 16.13 7.58
C PRO A 309 -3.94 17.40 7.96
#